data_AF-A0AAU5PV16-F1
#
_entry.id   AF-A0AAU5PV16-F1
#
_cell.length_a   1.000
_cell.length_b   1.000
_cell.length_c   1.000
_cell.angle_alpha   90.00
_cell.angle_beta   90.00
_cell.angle_gamma   90.00
#
_symmetry.space_group_name_H-M   'P 1'
#
loop_
_entity.id
_entity.type
_entity.pdbx_description
1 polymer ?
#
loop_
_entity_poly.entity_id
_entity_poly.type
_entity_poly.pdbx_seq_one_letter_code
_entity_poly.pdbx_strand_id
1 'polypeptide(L)'
;MKTQAGFGRRAGALITAAAAVGAVVALPGQTAAAAAGGAIPPYTFDSSAQRVQGAASSSDAVELRTGQTYRDTLKRNGKVYYRVNLDQQNAYVSVVAVPKAGGKAEYGDGFKVSMQDGSGTECGYQRTNFSSGEYTRPLAAYARRIVDADSSTCQRAGAYYVLVERESKASTDDWELEIRYAPEPVLKKAGPTKLPEVWASGTPGPPAGGPRPRQGGSGVHDAASLTQGEWRSDIRPGQTLFYRVPVDWGQQLFATAELGSSATGDEYIGHALVLSLENPALGHVDENTVSYSGKPATLALDALRPVAHENRTSYDEATSGMRFAGWYYLSATLNPAMAQEYGDKTVPLTLRISLRGDAKPGPGYAGDPGRFSVTADDKEAAEKGVSGAQAASGSDSMRVVAAAGIGSGTVLLLGLGGWTLVARRRAA
;
A
#
# COMPACT_ATOMS: atom_id res chain seq x y z
N MET A 1 34.83 -13.26 90.19
CA MET A 1 33.47 -13.29 90.80
C MET A 1 32.49 -13.07 89.67
N LYS A 2 31.69 -14.10 89.33
CA LYS A 2 30.22 -14.15 89.53
C LYS A 2 29.47 -13.10 88.66
N THR A 3 28.45 -13.37 87.85
CA THR A 3 27.61 -14.54 87.54
C THR A 3 26.65 -14.10 86.41
N GLN A 4 26.16 -15.06 85.61
CA GLN A 4 24.78 -15.25 85.10
C GLN A 4 23.94 -14.03 84.64
N ALA A 5 23.51 -13.98 83.38
CA ALA A 5 22.38 -14.69 82.74
C ALA A 5 21.06 -13.90 82.80
N GLY A 6 20.41 -13.75 81.64
CA GLY A 6 19.06 -13.19 81.52
C GLY A 6 18.55 -13.23 80.08
N PHE A 7 17.72 -14.24 79.80
CA PHE A 7 17.02 -14.51 78.55
C PHE A 7 15.97 -13.43 78.21
N GLY A 8 15.72 -13.21 76.91
CA GLY A 8 14.55 -12.48 76.43
C GLY A 8 14.41 -12.44 74.91
N ARG A 9 13.89 -13.53 74.31
CA ARG A 9 13.47 -13.62 72.90
C ARG A 9 12.39 -12.57 72.56
N ARG A 10 12.47 -11.98 71.37
CA ARG A 10 11.35 -11.92 70.40
C ARG A 10 11.84 -11.52 69.01
N ALA A 11 11.54 -12.40 68.05
CA ALA A 11 11.81 -12.26 66.63
C ALA A 11 10.86 -11.21 66.01
N GLY A 12 11.41 -10.32 65.19
CA GLY A 12 10.68 -9.48 64.25
C GLY A 12 11.28 -9.70 62.87
N ALA A 13 10.51 -10.33 61.99
CA ALA A 13 10.92 -10.69 60.63
C ALA A 13 11.07 -9.44 59.74
N LEU A 14 12.19 -9.39 59.03
CA LEU A 14 12.52 -8.42 57.98
C LEU A 14 11.61 -8.62 56.76
N ILE A 15 10.91 -7.57 56.35
CA ILE A 15 10.33 -7.44 55.00
C ILE A 15 11.24 -6.47 54.24
N THR A 16 12.05 -7.02 53.35
CA THR A 16 12.90 -6.30 52.41
C THR A 16 12.05 -5.77 51.24
N ALA A 17 11.94 -4.45 51.13
CA ALA A 17 11.38 -3.77 49.96
C ALA A 17 12.45 -3.69 48.86
N ALA A 18 12.25 -4.38 47.75
CA ALA A 18 13.08 -4.24 46.55
C ALA A 18 12.54 -3.09 45.69
N ALA A 19 13.27 -1.98 45.66
CA ALA A 19 13.03 -0.88 44.73
C ALA A 19 13.64 -1.23 43.36
N ALA A 20 12.79 -1.41 42.34
CA ALA A 20 13.23 -1.57 40.96
C ALA A 20 13.42 -0.19 40.32
N VAL A 21 14.68 0.18 40.08
CA VAL A 21 15.07 1.38 39.32
C VAL A 21 14.81 1.12 37.84
N GLY A 22 13.91 1.89 37.24
CA GLY A 22 13.62 1.86 35.80
C GLY A 22 14.75 2.51 35.00
N ALA A 23 15.48 1.71 34.23
CA ALA A 23 16.41 2.20 33.22
C ALA A 23 15.62 2.58 31.96
N VAL A 24 15.54 3.89 31.67
CA VAL A 24 15.06 4.41 30.38
C VAL A 24 16.16 4.16 29.36
N VAL A 25 15.99 3.14 28.53
CA VAL A 25 16.83 2.93 27.34
C VAL A 25 16.35 3.86 26.25
N ALA A 26 17.02 5.00 26.09
CA ALA A 26 16.86 5.85 24.92
C ALA A 26 17.48 5.13 23.72
N LEU A 27 16.64 4.60 22.82
CA LEU A 27 17.08 4.11 21.51
C LEU A 27 17.44 5.32 20.64
N PRO A 28 18.67 5.40 20.08
CA PRO A 28 19.01 6.43 19.12
C PRO A 28 18.21 6.21 17.84
N GLY A 29 17.45 7.24 17.43
CA GLY A 29 16.79 7.28 16.14
C GLY A 29 17.82 7.12 15.02
N GLN A 30 17.70 6.04 14.26
CA GLN A 30 18.53 5.81 13.09
C GLN A 30 18.03 6.74 11.97
N THR A 31 18.60 7.94 11.89
CA THR A 31 18.62 8.70 10.65
C THR A 31 19.58 7.98 9.71
N ALA A 32 19.06 7.11 8.85
CA ALA A 32 19.84 6.51 7.78
C ALA A 32 20.19 7.62 6.77
N ALA A 33 21.35 8.24 6.94
CA ALA A 33 22.01 8.97 5.88
C ALA A 33 22.40 7.95 4.81
N ALA A 34 21.69 7.95 3.68
CA ALA A 34 22.03 7.11 2.53
C ALA A 34 23.42 7.50 2.02
N ALA A 35 24.40 6.63 2.25
CA ALA A 35 25.74 6.80 1.70
C ALA A 35 25.67 6.76 0.16
N ALA A 36 26.15 7.80 -0.50
CA ALA A 36 26.37 7.80 -1.94
C ALA A 36 27.34 6.66 -2.30
N GLY A 37 26.92 5.74 -3.16
CA GLY A 37 27.73 4.59 -3.62
C GLY A 37 27.25 3.20 -3.18
N GLY A 38 26.18 3.07 -2.41
CA GLY A 38 25.55 1.77 -2.09
C GLY A 38 24.65 1.23 -3.21
N ALA A 39 24.30 -0.06 -3.19
CA ALA A 39 23.28 -0.63 -4.08
C ALA A 39 21.91 0.06 -3.86
N ILE A 40 21.11 0.20 -4.91
CA ILE A 40 19.74 0.72 -4.81
C ILE A 40 18.93 -0.20 -3.88
N PRO A 41 18.17 0.33 -2.90
CA PRO A 41 17.33 -0.49 -2.05
C PRO A 41 16.39 -1.37 -2.91
N PRO A 42 16.32 -2.69 -2.66
CA PRO A 42 15.39 -3.55 -3.37
C PRO A 42 13.95 -3.19 -2.97
N TYR A 43 12.98 -3.66 -3.78
CA TYR A 43 11.58 -3.48 -3.45
C TYR A 43 11.25 -4.09 -2.08
N THR A 44 10.60 -3.30 -1.21
CA THR A 44 10.17 -3.77 0.12
C THR A 44 8.85 -4.52 -0.01
N PHE A 45 8.92 -5.84 0.09
CA PHE A 45 7.74 -6.67 0.25
C PHE A 45 7.21 -6.60 1.68
N ASP A 46 5.91 -6.87 1.84
CA ASP A 46 5.33 -7.15 3.15
C ASP A 46 6.05 -8.33 3.81
N SER A 47 6.63 -8.09 4.99
CA SER A 47 7.41 -9.09 5.73
C SER A 47 6.56 -10.25 6.25
N SER A 48 5.25 -10.05 6.36
CA SER A 48 4.28 -11.09 6.71
C SER A 48 3.78 -11.87 5.49
N ALA A 49 4.21 -11.51 4.27
CA ALA A 49 3.68 -12.11 3.07
C ALA A 49 4.07 -13.59 2.92
N GLN A 50 3.06 -14.43 2.73
CA GLN A 50 3.23 -15.87 2.63
C GLN A 50 3.72 -16.25 1.24
N ARG A 51 4.83 -17.00 1.15
CA ARG A 51 5.26 -17.56 -0.13
C ARG A 51 4.32 -18.69 -0.56
N VAL A 52 3.82 -18.60 -1.78
CA VAL A 52 3.01 -19.61 -2.45
C VAL A 52 3.66 -19.95 -3.78
N GLN A 53 3.23 -21.06 -4.38
CA GLN A 53 3.62 -21.44 -5.72
C GLN A 53 2.37 -21.51 -6.57
N GLY A 54 2.22 -20.57 -7.49
CA GLY A 54 1.13 -20.55 -8.44
C GLY A 54 1.17 -21.79 -9.33
N ALA A 55 -0.02 -22.31 -9.64
CA ALA A 55 -0.15 -23.56 -10.37
C ALA A 55 0.00 -23.34 -11.88
N ALA A 56 0.38 -24.39 -12.61
CA ALA A 56 0.42 -24.36 -14.07
C ALA A 56 -0.99 -24.41 -14.72
N SER A 57 -2.01 -24.80 -13.95
CA SER A 57 -3.40 -24.93 -14.37
C SER A 57 -4.38 -24.52 -13.26
N SER A 58 -5.61 -24.23 -13.63
CA SER A 58 -6.70 -23.90 -12.69
C SER A 58 -7.05 -25.06 -11.74
N SER A 59 -6.85 -26.32 -12.15
CA SER A 59 -7.14 -27.51 -11.33
C SER A 59 -6.39 -27.55 -10.00
N ASP A 60 -5.15 -27.05 -10.01
CA ASP A 60 -4.21 -27.15 -8.88
C ASP A 60 -3.96 -25.77 -8.23
N ALA A 61 -4.75 -24.78 -8.61
CA ALA A 61 -4.57 -23.39 -8.20
C ALA A 61 -4.71 -23.19 -6.69
N VAL A 62 -3.71 -22.54 -6.09
CA VAL A 62 -3.66 -22.25 -4.66
C VAL A 62 -4.70 -21.19 -4.29
N GLU A 63 -5.42 -21.41 -3.20
CA GLU A 63 -6.42 -20.47 -2.69
C GLU A 63 -5.76 -19.21 -2.10
N LEU A 64 -6.19 -18.04 -2.56
CA LEU A 64 -5.86 -16.74 -1.98
C LEU A 64 -7.00 -16.28 -1.05
N ARG A 65 -6.63 -15.79 0.12
CA ARG A 65 -7.57 -15.33 1.16
C ARG A 65 -7.46 -13.82 1.37
N THR A 66 -8.56 -13.23 1.81
CA THR A 66 -8.62 -11.81 2.17
C THR A 66 -7.74 -11.55 3.40
N GLY A 67 -7.14 -10.35 3.49
CA GLY A 67 -6.34 -9.96 4.65
C GLY A 67 -4.95 -10.61 4.72
N GLN A 68 -4.55 -11.34 3.67
CA GLN A 68 -3.21 -11.92 3.52
C GLN A 68 -2.53 -11.31 2.30
N THR A 69 -1.22 -11.08 2.42
CA THR A 69 -0.34 -10.78 1.29
C THR A 69 0.40 -12.06 0.92
N TYR A 70 0.55 -12.33 -0.37
CA TYR A 70 1.28 -13.49 -0.87
C TYR A 70 2.48 -13.09 -1.72
N ARG A 71 3.47 -13.97 -1.79
CA ARG A 71 4.64 -13.82 -2.67
C ARG A 71 4.79 -15.04 -3.57
N ASP A 72 5.21 -14.81 -4.80
CA ASP A 72 5.50 -15.87 -5.76
C ASP A 72 6.59 -15.41 -6.76
N THR A 73 6.95 -16.27 -7.70
CA THR A 73 7.91 -15.99 -8.77
C THR A 73 7.28 -16.28 -10.13
N LEU A 74 7.33 -15.29 -11.01
CA LEU A 74 6.87 -15.36 -12.39
C LEU A 74 8.05 -15.53 -13.34
N LYS A 75 8.20 -16.74 -13.87
CA LYS A 75 9.25 -17.07 -14.83
C LYS A 75 9.05 -16.36 -16.18
N ARG A 76 10.07 -16.37 -17.02
CA ARG A 76 9.96 -15.92 -18.42
C ARG A 76 8.84 -16.67 -19.14
N ASN A 77 7.96 -15.94 -19.82
CA ASN A 77 6.73 -16.48 -20.44
C ASN A 77 5.86 -17.29 -19.47
N GLY A 78 6.02 -17.05 -18.16
CA GLY A 78 5.33 -17.77 -17.11
C GLY A 78 3.83 -17.47 -17.14
N LYS A 79 3.05 -18.52 -16.87
CA LYS A 79 1.63 -18.45 -16.62
C LYS A 79 1.37 -19.17 -15.30
N VAL A 80 0.83 -18.47 -14.33
CA VAL A 80 0.56 -19.02 -13.00
C VAL A 80 -0.89 -18.74 -12.61
N TYR A 81 -1.52 -19.76 -12.03
CA TYR A 81 -2.90 -19.74 -11.60
C TYR A 81 -3.02 -19.72 -10.08
N TYR A 82 -3.95 -18.89 -9.61
CA TYR A 82 -4.43 -18.87 -8.24
C TYR A 82 -5.94 -19.01 -8.22
N ARG A 83 -6.50 -19.34 -7.06
CA ARG A 83 -7.94 -19.51 -6.88
C ARG A 83 -8.44 -18.52 -5.84
N VAL A 84 -9.61 -17.94 -6.09
CA VAL A 84 -10.40 -17.24 -5.08
C VAL A 84 -11.79 -17.85 -5.02
N ASN A 85 -12.36 -17.92 -3.82
CA ASN A 85 -13.74 -18.33 -3.61
C ASN A 85 -14.60 -17.07 -3.44
N LEU A 86 -15.51 -16.84 -4.38
CA LEU A 86 -16.34 -15.63 -4.45
C LEU A 86 -17.79 -15.96 -4.12
N ASP A 87 -18.48 -15.00 -3.53
CA ASP A 87 -19.92 -15.06 -3.28
C ASP A 87 -20.62 -13.89 -4.00
N GLN A 88 -21.37 -13.04 -3.30
CA GLN A 88 -22.15 -11.95 -3.91
C GLN A 88 -21.41 -10.60 -3.96
N GLN A 89 -20.11 -10.56 -3.65
CA GLN A 89 -19.30 -9.34 -3.60
C GLN A 89 -18.50 -9.08 -4.89
N ASN A 90 -18.13 -7.83 -5.15
CA ASN A 90 -17.08 -7.57 -6.14
C ASN A 90 -15.74 -8.07 -5.60
N ALA A 91 -14.85 -8.48 -6.49
CA ALA A 91 -13.56 -9.03 -6.11
C ALA A 91 -12.45 -8.45 -6.96
N TYR A 92 -11.33 -8.12 -6.31
CA TYR A 92 -10.13 -7.60 -6.95
C TYR A 92 -8.93 -8.40 -6.48
N VAL A 93 -8.20 -9.00 -7.40
CA VAL A 93 -6.92 -9.67 -7.09
C VAL A 93 -5.81 -8.89 -7.76
N SER A 94 -5.04 -8.18 -6.94
CA SER A 94 -3.96 -7.31 -7.38
C SER A 94 -2.64 -8.02 -7.34
N VAL A 95 -1.79 -7.71 -8.30
CA VAL A 95 -0.42 -8.22 -8.40
C VAL A 95 0.50 -7.05 -8.64
N VAL A 96 1.56 -6.95 -7.83
CA VAL A 96 2.73 -6.12 -8.11
C VAL A 96 3.83 -7.05 -8.63
N ALA A 97 4.17 -6.92 -9.90
CA ALA A 97 5.28 -7.63 -10.51
C ALA A 97 6.56 -6.82 -10.33
N VAL A 98 7.59 -7.45 -9.77
CA VAL A 98 8.85 -6.82 -9.37
C VAL A 98 9.98 -7.43 -10.19
N PRO A 99 10.33 -6.84 -11.35
CA PRO A 99 11.53 -7.21 -12.08
C PRO A 99 12.79 -6.85 -11.28
N LYS A 100 13.90 -7.52 -11.60
CA LYS A 100 15.21 -7.16 -11.04
C LYS A 100 15.59 -5.73 -11.44
N ALA A 101 16.00 -4.91 -10.47
CA ALA A 101 16.46 -3.56 -10.70
C ALA A 101 17.69 -3.54 -11.65
N GLY A 102 17.70 -2.60 -12.60
CA GLY A 102 18.74 -2.50 -13.63
C GLY A 102 18.69 -3.61 -14.68
N GLY A 103 17.62 -4.40 -14.73
CA GLY A 103 17.40 -5.38 -15.77
C GLY A 103 17.02 -4.73 -17.11
N LYS A 104 16.95 -5.55 -18.16
CA LYS A 104 16.47 -5.11 -19.47
C LYS A 104 14.94 -5.11 -19.52
N ALA A 105 14.38 -4.08 -20.14
CA ALA A 105 12.97 -3.94 -20.45
C ALA A 105 12.83 -3.39 -21.87
N GLU A 106 11.73 -3.74 -22.53
CA GLU A 106 11.32 -3.18 -23.83
C GLU A 106 9.92 -2.60 -23.68
N TYR A 107 9.50 -1.75 -24.64
CA TYR A 107 8.19 -1.11 -24.64
C TYR A 107 7.02 -2.04 -24.30
N GLY A 108 7.01 -3.23 -24.90
CA GLY A 108 5.93 -4.21 -24.75
C GLY A 108 6.10 -5.17 -23.58
N ASP A 109 7.23 -5.13 -22.86
CA ASP A 109 7.48 -6.05 -21.75
C ASP A 109 6.59 -5.66 -20.56
N GLY A 110 5.84 -6.63 -20.04
CA GLY A 110 4.78 -6.40 -19.06
C GLY A 110 4.12 -7.68 -18.59
N PHE A 111 2.91 -7.55 -18.09
CA PHE A 111 2.09 -8.70 -17.68
C PHE A 111 0.60 -8.39 -17.72
N LYS A 112 -0.19 -9.46 -17.82
CA LYS A 112 -1.65 -9.43 -17.74
C LYS A 112 -2.10 -10.21 -16.49
N VAL A 113 -3.08 -9.67 -15.78
CA VAL A 113 -3.80 -10.39 -14.72
C VAL A 113 -5.26 -10.50 -15.15
N SER A 114 -5.79 -11.71 -15.24
CA SER A 114 -7.20 -11.96 -15.57
C SER A 114 -7.88 -12.82 -14.51
N MET A 115 -9.19 -12.67 -14.38
CA MET A 115 -10.03 -13.52 -13.54
C MET A 115 -10.99 -14.29 -14.44
N GLN A 116 -11.11 -15.59 -14.21
CA GLN A 116 -11.94 -16.49 -15.00
C GLN A 116 -12.89 -17.25 -14.07
N ASP A 117 -14.09 -17.55 -14.53
CA ASP A 117 -14.99 -18.48 -13.84
C ASP A 117 -14.58 -19.95 -14.07
N GLY A 118 -15.31 -20.89 -13.46
CA GLY A 118 -15.03 -22.33 -13.60
C GLY A 118 -15.18 -22.90 -15.02
N SER A 119 -15.76 -22.15 -15.96
CA SER A 119 -15.84 -22.52 -17.38
C SER A 119 -14.68 -21.98 -18.23
N GLY A 120 -13.81 -21.15 -17.64
CA GLY A 120 -12.75 -20.41 -18.33
C GLY A 120 -13.21 -19.09 -18.95
N THR A 121 -14.45 -18.64 -18.67
CA THR A 121 -14.95 -17.35 -19.14
C THR A 121 -14.24 -16.22 -18.39
N GLU A 122 -13.58 -15.30 -19.10
CA GLU A 122 -12.90 -14.14 -18.51
C GLU A 122 -13.93 -13.12 -17.99
N CYS A 123 -13.84 -12.82 -16.69
CA CYS A 123 -14.69 -11.88 -15.98
C CYS A 123 -14.19 -10.44 -16.07
N GLY A 124 -12.87 -10.29 -16.11
CA GLY A 124 -12.22 -8.99 -16.10
C GLY A 124 -10.72 -9.14 -15.94
N TYR A 125 -9.99 -8.27 -16.60
CA TYR A 125 -8.53 -8.29 -16.61
C TYR A 125 -7.98 -6.86 -16.58
N GLN A 126 -6.70 -6.78 -16.31
CA GLN A 126 -5.92 -5.59 -16.57
C GLN A 126 -4.53 -6.01 -17.09
N ARG A 127 -3.97 -5.20 -17.97
CA ARG A 127 -2.64 -5.39 -18.57
C ARG A 127 -1.83 -4.13 -18.35
N THR A 128 -0.57 -4.28 -17.99
CA THR A 128 0.39 -3.18 -17.85
C THR A 128 1.74 -3.59 -18.43
N ASN A 129 2.53 -2.63 -18.88
CA ASN A 129 3.85 -2.82 -19.48
C ASN A 129 4.75 -1.63 -19.17
N PHE A 130 6.03 -1.70 -19.56
CA PHE A 130 6.99 -0.62 -19.31
C PHE A 130 6.75 0.62 -20.16
N SER A 131 5.86 0.55 -21.16
CA SER A 131 5.48 1.66 -22.03
C SER A 131 6.71 2.36 -22.60
N SER A 132 6.67 3.68 -22.76
CA SER A 132 7.82 4.47 -23.20
C SER A 132 8.98 4.51 -22.18
N GLY A 133 8.73 4.19 -20.91
CA GLY A 133 9.76 4.07 -19.88
C GLY A 133 10.42 2.70 -19.93
N GLU A 134 11.21 2.39 -20.97
CA GLU A 134 11.82 1.07 -21.27
C GLU A 134 12.92 0.62 -20.27
N TYR A 135 12.66 0.72 -18.97
CA TYR A 135 13.52 0.28 -17.89
C TYR A 135 12.70 -0.40 -16.79
N THR A 136 13.32 -1.40 -16.16
CA THR A 136 12.67 -2.22 -15.13
C THR A 136 12.23 -1.37 -13.94
N ARG A 137 10.95 -1.47 -13.60
CA ARG A 137 10.32 -0.92 -12.39
C ARG A 137 9.21 -1.86 -11.92
N PRO A 138 8.78 -1.81 -10.65
CA PRO A 138 7.60 -2.53 -10.23
C PRO A 138 6.38 -2.09 -11.05
N LEU A 139 5.57 -3.06 -11.51
CA LEU A 139 4.35 -2.82 -12.27
C LEU A 139 3.16 -3.39 -11.50
N ALA A 140 2.04 -2.67 -11.44
CA ALA A 140 0.85 -3.10 -10.71
C ALA A 140 -0.37 -3.24 -11.63
N ALA A 141 -1.14 -4.31 -11.44
CA ALA A 141 -2.39 -4.55 -12.14
C ALA A 141 -3.32 -5.41 -11.26
N TYR A 142 -4.62 -5.39 -11.50
CA TYR A 142 -5.54 -6.35 -10.89
C TYR A 142 -6.38 -7.08 -11.93
N ALA A 143 -6.85 -8.27 -11.57
CA ALA A 143 -8.04 -8.85 -12.17
C ALA A 143 -9.28 -8.55 -11.32
N ARG A 144 -10.44 -8.46 -11.97
CA ARG A 144 -11.70 -8.09 -11.32
C ARG A 144 -12.85 -9.00 -11.68
N ARG A 145 -13.76 -9.17 -10.73
CA ARG A 145 -15.15 -9.59 -10.95
C ARG A 145 -16.07 -8.53 -10.38
N ILE A 146 -16.94 -7.99 -11.23
CA ILE A 146 -17.96 -7.02 -10.85
C ILE A 146 -19.32 -7.71 -10.85
N VAL A 147 -20.04 -7.59 -9.74
CA VAL A 147 -21.43 -8.03 -9.61
C VAL A 147 -22.30 -7.03 -10.34
N ASP A 148 -23.04 -7.50 -11.33
CA ASP A 148 -23.94 -6.72 -12.14
C ASP A 148 -25.19 -7.54 -12.43
N ALA A 149 -26.34 -7.03 -12.00
CA ALA A 149 -27.63 -7.70 -12.16
C ALA A 149 -28.05 -7.85 -13.63
N ASP A 150 -27.53 -6.99 -14.50
CA ASP A 150 -27.83 -7.01 -15.94
C ASP A 150 -26.85 -7.92 -16.72
N SER A 151 -25.80 -8.42 -16.07
CA SER A 151 -24.83 -9.34 -16.68
C SER A 151 -25.24 -10.81 -16.49
N SER A 152 -25.00 -11.63 -17.51
CA SER A 152 -25.20 -13.08 -17.45
C SER A 152 -23.93 -13.87 -17.13
N THR A 153 -22.76 -13.23 -17.16
CA THR A 153 -21.45 -13.86 -16.96
C THR A 153 -20.83 -13.44 -15.63
N CYS A 154 -20.09 -14.36 -15.01
CA CYS A 154 -19.36 -14.09 -13.75
C CYS A 154 -20.22 -13.55 -12.59
N GLN A 155 -21.49 -13.96 -12.53
CA GLN A 155 -22.43 -13.56 -11.47
C GLN A 155 -22.61 -14.60 -10.35
N ARG A 156 -22.22 -15.85 -10.59
CA ARG A 156 -22.47 -16.94 -9.63
C ARG A 156 -21.41 -16.97 -8.53
N ALA A 157 -21.83 -17.33 -7.32
CA ALA A 157 -20.89 -17.73 -6.27
C ALA A 157 -20.13 -19.00 -6.69
N GLY A 158 -18.88 -19.14 -6.24
CA GLY A 158 -18.06 -20.32 -6.51
C GLY A 158 -16.57 -20.02 -6.62
N ALA A 159 -15.84 -20.99 -7.17
CA ALA A 159 -14.42 -20.85 -7.45
C ALA A 159 -14.20 -20.03 -8.71
N TYR A 160 -13.32 -19.05 -8.61
CA TYR A 160 -12.78 -18.27 -9.72
C TYR A 160 -11.27 -18.41 -9.73
N TYR A 161 -10.69 -18.29 -10.92
CA TYR A 161 -9.27 -18.52 -11.15
C TYR A 161 -8.62 -17.23 -11.64
N VAL A 162 -7.56 -16.84 -10.97
CA VAL A 162 -6.75 -15.67 -11.33
C VAL A 162 -5.53 -16.17 -12.08
N LEU A 163 -5.38 -15.69 -13.31
CA LEU A 163 -4.27 -16.03 -14.18
C LEU A 163 -3.35 -14.82 -14.32
N VAL A 164 -2.08 -15.01 -13.97
CA VAL A 164 -1.00 -14.03 -14.18
C VAL A 164 -0.13 -14.51 -15.32
N GLU A 165 -0.04 -13.72 -16.39
CA GLU A 165 0.71 -14.05 -17.60
C GLU A 165 1.79 -13.02 -17.84
N ARG A 166 3.05 -13.46 -17.92
CA ARG A 166 4.15 -12.60 -18.33
C ARG A 166 4.13 -12.39 -19.83
N GLU A 167 4.17 -11.14 -20.24
CA GLU A 167 4.22 -10.73 -21.64
C GLU A 167 5.58 -10.07 -21.86
N SER A 168 6.63 -10.84 -22.14
CA SER A 168 7.98 -10.28 -22.31
C SER A 168 8.73 -11.00 -23.42
N LYS A 169 9.42 -10.24 -24.27
CA LYS A 169 10.28 -10.77 -25.34
C LYS A 169 11.75 -10.75 -24.94
N ALA A 170 12.22 -9.67 -24.32
CA ALA A 170 13.64 -9.41 -24.09
C ALA A 170 14.18 -9.89 -22.75
N SER A 171 13.40 -9.73 -21.67
CA SER A 171 13.88 -10.04 -20.32
C SER A 171 13.87 -11.55 -20.05
N THR A 172 14.99 -12.08 -19.55
CA THR A 172 15.12 -13.50 -19.12
C THR A 172 15.02 -13.70 -17.62
N ASP A 173 15.15 -12.62 -16.84
CA ASP A 173 15.15 -12.69 -15.38
C ASP A 173 13.75 -13.01 -14.86
N ASP A 174 13.65 -13.83 -13.82
CA ASP A 174 12.39 -14.07 -13.12
C ASP A 174 11.89 -12.80 -12.42
N TRP A 175 10.57 -12.60 -12.35
CA TRP A 175 9.96 -11.49 -11.63
C TRP A 175 9.38 -12.01 -10.32
N GLU A 176 9.64 -11.34 -9.20
CA GLU A 176 8.92 -11.66 -7.96
C GLU A 176 7.53 -11.01 -8.01
N LEU A 177 6.54 -11.67 -7.43
CA LEU A 177 5.16 -11.18 -7.36
C LEU A 177 4.81 -10.86 -5.90
N GLU A 178 4.06 -9.78 -5.70
CA GLU A 178 3.30 -9.53 -4.49
C GLU A 178 1.80 -9.54 -4.82
N ILE A 179 1.02 -10.41 -4.18
CA ILE A 179 -0.37 -10.71 -4.57
C ILE A 179 -1.29 -10.46 -3.38
N ARG A 180 -2.44 -9.82 -3.63
CA ARG A 180 -3.45 -9.53 -2.60
C ARG A 180 -4.86 -9.74 -3.15
N TYR A 181 -5.77 -10.24 -2.32
CA TYR A 181 -7.19 -10.33 -2.64
C TYR A 181 -8.00 -9.36 -1.76
N ALA A 182 -8.70 -8.42 -2.41
CA ALA A 182 -9.59 -7.45 -1.79
C ALA A 182 -11.05 -7.65 -2.25
N PRO A 183 -11.97 -8.03 -1.35
CA PRO A 183 -13.41 -8.00 -1.61
C PRO A 183 -13.97 -6.59 -1.42
N GLU A 184 -14.91 -6.20 -2.26
CA GLU A 184 -15.72 -4.99 -2.08
C GLU A 184 -17.20 -5.40 -1.97
N PRO A 185 -17.88 -5.07 -0.85
CA PRO A 185 -19.30 -5.36 -0.69
C PRO A 185 -20.15 -4.73 -1.80
N VAL A 186 -21.30 -5.34 -2.09
CA VAL A 186 -22.34 -4.69 -2.89
C VAL A 186 -23.01 -3.54 -2.12
N LEU A 187 -23.76 -2.71 -2.83
CA LEU A 187 -24.54 -1.64 -2.21
C LEU A 187 -25.85 -2.16 -1.61
N LYS A 188 -26.32 -1.53 -0.54
CA LYS A 188 -27.67 -1.78 0.02
C LYS A 188 -28.78 -1.45 -0.97
N LYS A 189 -28.53 -0.43 -1.79
CA LYS A 189 -29.42 0.06 -2.84
C LYS A 189 -28.54 0.39 -4.06
N ALA A 190 -28.97 -0.03 -5.24
CA ALA A 190 -28.30 0.33 -6.48
C ALA A 190 -28.13 1.86 -6.57
N GLY A 191 -26.91 2.30 -6.89
CA GLY A 191 -26.56 3.69 -7.10
C GLY A 191 -26.83 4.14 -8.55
N PRO A 192 -26.61 5.43 -8.86
CA PRO A 192 -26.62 5.89 -10.24
C PRO A 192 -25.54 5.19 -11.05
N THR A 193 -25.83 4.90 -12.32
CA THR A 193 -24.89 4.30 -13.27
C THR A 193 -24.43 5.27 -14.35
N LYS A 194 -25.20 6.35 -14.58
CA LYS A 194 -24.83 7.41 -15.54
C LYS A 194 -23.76 8.32 -14.92
N LEU A 195 -22.66 8.47 -15.66
CA LEU A 195 -21.60 9.41 -15.31
C LEU A 195 -21.99 10.85 -15.68
N PRO A 196 -21.67 11.85 -14.83
CA PRO A 196 -21.80 13.26 -15.22
C PRO A 196 -20.94 13.55 -16.46
N GLU A 197 -21.55 14.13 -17.50
CA GLU A 197 -20.82 14.49 -18.74
C GLU A 197 -19.80 15.60 -18.47
N VAL A 198 -20.18 16.59 -17.67
CA VAL A 198 -19.32 17.70 -17.25
C VAL A 198 -18.78 17.45 -15.85
N TRP A 199 -17.47 17.60 -15.69
CA TRP A 199 -16.77 17.53 -14.42
C TRP A 199 -15.57 18.47 -14.45
N ALA A 200 -15.05 18.84 -13.27
CA ALA A 200 -13.95 19.79 -13.16
C ALA A 200 -12.62 19.12 -13.58
N SER A 201 -12.24 19.25 -14.84
CA SER A 201 -10.98 18.73 -15.39
C SER A 201 -9.81 19.72 -15.34
N GLY A 202 -10.06 20.96 -14.90
CA GLY A 202 -9.02 21.97 -14.81
C GLY A 202 -7.99 21.64 -13.73
N THR A 203 -6.71 21.59 -14.10
CA THR A 203 -5.61 21.37 -13.17
C THR A 203 -5.53 22.51 -12.13
N PRO A 204 -5.38 22.20 -10.84
CA PRO A 204 -5.14 23.21 -9.82
C PRO A 204 -3.80 23.93 -10.00
N GLY A 205 -3.73 25.15 -9.48
CA GLY A 205 -2.44 25.78 -9.19
C GLY A 205 -1.66 25.00 -8.13
N PRO A 206 -0.35 25.26 -7.97
CA PRO A 206 0.47 24.55 -7.01
C PRO A 206 -0.07 24.72 -5.58
N PRO A 207 0.05 23.69 -4.73
CA PRO A 207 -0.44 23.76 -3.36
C PRO A 207 0.38 24.74 -2.52
N ALA A 208 -0.26 25.37 -1.53
CA ALA A 208 0.38 26.33 -0.64
C ALA A 208 1.34 25.65 0.36
N GLY A 209 2.26 26.44 0.94
CA GLY A 209 3.10 26.01 2.07
C GLY A 209 4.52 25.57 1.72
N GLY A 210 4.86 25.48 0.43
CA GLY A 210 6.20 25.17 -0.06
C GLY A 210 6.66 23.71 0.21
N PRO A 211 7.86 23.35 -0.27
CA PRO A 211 8.34 21.97 -0.23
C PRO A 211 8.75 21.53 1.18
N ARG A 212 8.20 20.40 1.64
CA ARG A 212 8.54 19.76 2.92
C ARG A 212 9.21 18.41 2.67
N PRO A 213 10.25 18.04 3.45
CA PRO A 213 10.92 16.76 3.26
C PRO A 213 10.00 15.58 3.60
N ARG A 214 9.93 14.61 2.70
CA ARG A 214 9.27 13.31 2.90
C ARG A 214 9.86 12.29 1.94
N GLN A 215 10.69 11.39 2.45
CA GLN A 215 11.24 10.31 1.65
C GLN A 215 10.15 9.24 1.38
N GLY A 216 10.07 8.76 0.14
CA GLY A 216 9.22 7.64 -0.24
C GLY A 216 9.73 6.30 0.28
N GLY A 217 8.84 5.32 0.39
CA GLY A 217 9.19 3.93 0.66
C GLY A 217 9.81 3.24 -0.56
N SER A 218 10.22 1.98 -0.42
CA SER A 218 10.75 1.17 -1.54
C SER A 218 9.77 0.12 -2.06
N GLY A 219 8.56 0.02 -1.51
CA GLY A 219 7.48 -0.80 -2.06
C GLY A 219 6.08 -0.34 -1.62
N VAL A 220 5.05 -1.07 -2.05
CA VAL A 220 3.65 -0.74 -1.70
C VAL A 220 3.39 -0.91 -0.21
N HIS A 221 4.05 -1.88 0.45
CA HIS A 221 3.90 -2.14 1.88
C HIS A 221 4.39 -0.98 2.76
N ASP A 222 5.52 -0.37 2.43
CA ASP A 222 6.14 0.70 3.20
C ASP A 222 5.98 2.09 2.55
N ALA A 223 5.04 2.23 1.61
CA ALA A 223 4.73 3.49 0.94
C ALA A 223 4.50 4.62 1.96
N ALA A 224 5.16 5.76 1.73
CA ALA A 224 5.08 6.91 2.62
C ALA A 224 3.75 7.65 2.42
N SER A 225 3.04 7.92 3.52
CA SER A 225 1.76 8.63 3.42
C SER A 225 1.96 10.12 3.18
N LEU A 226 1.15 10.71 2.32
CA LEU A 226 1.18 12.12 1.94
C LEU A 226 -0.20 12.76 2.15
N THR A 227 -0.23 14.01 2.59
CA THR A 227 -1.38 14.90 2.42
C THR A 227 -1.20 15.79 1.20
N GLN A 228 -2.18 16.66 0.93
CA GLN A 228 -1.98 17.76 -0.01
C GLN A 228 -0.75 18.63 0.40
N GLY A 229 -0.01 19.11 -0.59
CA GLY A 229 1.20 19.90 -0.38
C GLY A 229 2.31 19.58 -1.36
N GLU A 230 3.44 20.24 -1.18
CA GLU A 230 4.68 19.96 -1.89
C GLU A 230 5.63 19.13 -1.01
N TRP A 231 6.10 18.00 -1.54
CA TRP A 231 6.88 17.02 -0.82
C TRP A 231 8.19 16.76 -1.55
N ARG A 232 9.30 17.02 -0.87
CA ARG A 232 10.65 16.83 -1.40
C ARG A 232 11.25 15.52 -0.92
N SER A 233 11.84 14.79 -1.84
CA SER A 233 12.57 13.55 -1.62
C SER A 233 13.84 13.54 -2.44
N ASP A 234 14.73 12.61 -2.13
CA ASP A 234 15.94 12.36 -2.89
C ASP A 234 15.85 10.99 -3.56
N ILE A 235 16.02 10.95 -4.88
CA ILE A 235 15.89 9.72 -5.69
C ILE A 235 17.18 9.43 -6.44
N ARG A 236 17.63 8.18 -6.48
CA ARG A 236 18.81 7.75 -7.26
C ARG A 236 18.42 7.17 -8.61
N PRO A 237 19.27 7.26 -9.65
CA PRO A 237 19.04 6.57 -10.92
C PRO A 237 18.69 5.09 -10.71
N GLY A 238 17.63 4.61 -11.35
CA GLY A 238 17.12 3.24 -11.22
C GLY A 238 16.28 2.96 -9.96
N GLN A 239 16.18 3.92 -9.03
CA GLN A 239 15.35 3.77 -7.83
C GLN A 239 13.88 4.06 -8.15
N THR A 240 12.99 3.32 -7.47
CA THR A 240 11.56 3.65 -7.41
C THR A 240 11.20 4.06 -5.99
N LEU A 241 10.51 5.19 -5.84
CA LEU A 241 9.96 5.66 -4.56
C LEU A 241 8.44 5.50 -4.54
N PHE A 242 7.92 4.99 -3.42
CA PHE A 242 6.50 4.72 -3.22
C PHE A 242 5.86 5.64 -2.20
N TYR A 243 4.70 6.18 -2.57
CA TYR A 243 3.88 7.06 -1.75
C TYR A 243 2.43 6.61 -1.76
N ARG A 244 1.64 7.08 -0.79
CA ARG A 244 0.19 6.89 -0.78
C ARG A 244 -0.54 8.14 -0.29
N VAL A 245 -1.69 8.42 -0.90
CA VAL A 245 -2.55 9.58 -0.60
C VAL A 245 -3.94 9.07 -0.26
N PRO A 246 -4.55 9.47 0.87
CA PRO A 246 -5.94 9.12 1.14
C PRO A 246 -6.85 10.03 0.31
N VAL A 247 -7.70 9.46 -0.53
CA VAL A 247 -8.65 10.19 -1.37
C VAL A 247 -10.06 9.71 -1.04
N ASP A 248 -10.88 10.63 -0.53
CA ASP A 248 -12.24 10.32 -0.09
C ASP A 248 -13.24 10.40 -1.24
N TRP A 249 -14.45 9.90 -1.02
CA TRP A 249 -15.52 10.01 -2.01
C TRP A 249 -15.79 11.46 -2.39
N GLY A 250 -15.99 11.73 -3.67
CA GLY A 250 -16.20 13.06 -4.22
C GLY A 250 -14.93 13.90 -4.38
N GLN A 251 -13.79 13.45 -3.86
CA GLN A 251 -12.52 14.15 -4.02
C GLN A 251 -11.80 13.75 -5.30
N GLN A 252 -10.92 14.61 -5.77
CA GLN A 252 -10.14 14.45 -6.99
C GLN A 252 -8.66 14.63 -6.69
N LEU A 253 -7.84 13.68 -7.11
CA LEU A 253 -6.40 13.70 -6.93
C LEU A 253 -5.72 14.28 -8.16
N PHE A 254 -4.83 15.24 -7.93
CA PHE A 254 -3.86 15.72 -8.90
C PHE A 254 -2.46 15.48 -8.33
N ALA A 255 -1.61 14.85 -9.13
CA ALA A 255 -0.22 14.60 -8.78
C ALA A 255 0.71 15.11 -9.88
N THR A 256 1.73 15.84 -9.44
CA THR A 256 2.78 16.37 -10.31
C THR A 256 4.12 15.98 -9.71
N ALA A 257 5.06 15.57 -10.55
CA ALA A 257 6.42 15.28 -10.16
C ALA A 257 7.39 16.20 -10.89
N GLU A 258 8.37 16.73 -10.17
CA GLU A 258 9.42 17.59 -10.71
C GLU A 258 10.80 17.05 -10.33
N LEU A 259 11.66 16.87 -11.34
CA LEU A 259 13.10 16.72 -11.14
C LEU A 259 13.74 18.11 -11.06
N GLY A 260 14.55 18.33 -10.04
CA GLY A 260 15.33 19.55 -9.90
C GLY A 260 16.39 19.71 -11.00
N SER A 261 16.87 20.94 -11.21
CA SER A 261 18.01 21.20 -12.10
C SER A 261 19.30 20.54 -11.59
N SER A 262 20.17 20.13 -12.50
CA SER A 262 21.51 19.64 -12.21
C SER A 262 22.54 20.72 -12.52
N ALA A 263 23.63 20.74 -11.75
CA ALA A 263 24.83 21.51 -12.07
C ALA A 263 25.78 20.74 -13.01
N THR A 264 25.50 19.45 -13.26
CA THR A 264 26.30 18.56 -14.11
C THR A 264 25.59 18.35 -15.44
N GLY A 265 26.12 18.94 -16.51
CA GLY A 265 25.72 18.65 -17.90
C GLY A 265 24.32 19.09 -18.32
N ASP A 266 24.03 18.90 -19.61
CA ASP A 266 22.75 19.20 -20.28
C ASP A 266 22.28 18.09 -21.23
N GLU A 267 22.89 16.90 -21.14
CA GLU A 267 22.61 15.75 -22.00
C GLU A 267 21.15 15.29 -21.95
N TYR A 268 20.57 14.97 -23.11
CA TYR A 268 19.15 14.64 -23.19
C TYR A 268 18.88 13.18 -22.81
N ILE A 269 18.11 12.97 -21.75
CA ILE A 269 17.60 11.66 -21.35
C ILE A 269 16.08 11.62 -21.56
N GLY A 270 15.64 10.77 -22.49
CA GLY A 270 14.23 10.47 -22.68
C GLY A 270 13.63 9.71 -21.50
N HIS A 271 12.37 10.00 -21.16
CA HIS A 271 11.62 9.30 -20.09
C HIS A 271 12.42 9.21 -18.77
N ALA A 272 13.14 10.29 -18.45
CA ALA A 272 14.03 10.39 -17.31
C ALA A 272 13.33 10.10 -15.98
N LEU A 273 12.05 10.47 -15.86
CA LEU A 273 11.20 10.13 -14.72
C LEU A 273 9.86 9.58 -15.21
N VAL A 274 9.42 8.49 -14.61
CA VAL A 274 8.06 7.93 -14.74
C VAL A 274 7.32 8.15 -13.42
N LEU A 275 6.06 8.60 -13.50
CA LEU A 275 5.13 8.63 -12.38
C LEU A 275 3.90 7.79 -12.74
N SER A 276 3.60 6.77 -11.94
CA SER A 276 2.38 5.94 -12.08
C SER A 276 1.47 6.13 -10.88
N LEU A 277 0.16 5.95 -11.11
CA LEU A 277 -0.89 5.95 -10.10
C LEU A 277 -1.64 4.62 -10.08
N GLU A 278 -1.77 4.07 -8.88
CA GLU A 278 -2.60 2.91 -8.62
C GLU A 278 -3.73 3.25 -7.65
N ASN A 279 -4.89 2.65 -7.87
CA ASN A 279 -6.05 2.86 -7.01
C ASN A 279 -5.98 2.03 -5.70
N PRO A 280 -6.95 2.17 -4.79
CA PRO A 280 -6.99 1.39 -3.54
C PRO A 280 -7.00 -0.13 -3.72
N ALA A 281 -7.41 -0.67 -4.88
CA ALA A 281 -7.30 -2.08 -5.21
C ALA A 281 -5.96 -2.45 -5.87
N LEU A 282 -4.98 -1.53 -5.92
CA LEU A 282 -3.68 -1.66 -6.60
C LEU A 282 -3.80 -1.97 -8.10
N GLY A 283 -4.82 -1.41 -8.74
CA GLY A 283 -4.89 -1.40 -10.20
C GLY A 283 -4.34 -0.11 -10.74
N HIS A 284 -3.59 -0.22 -11.82
CA HIS A 284 -3.07 0.92 -12.56
C HIS A 284 -4.22 1.81 -13.06
N VAL A 285 -4.05 3.12 -12.92
CA VAL A 285 -5.03 4.15 -13.29
C VAL A 285 -4.45 5.03 -14.40
N ASP A 286 -3.24 5.52 -14.20
CA ASP A 286 -2.58 6.45 -15.09
C ASP A 286 -1.06 6.38 -14.92
N GLU A 287 -0.31 6.74 -15.95
CA GLU A 287 1.14 6.89 -15.93
C GLU A 287 1.56 7.98 -16.91
N ASN A 288 2.53 8.80 -16.51
CA ASN A 288 3.15 9.75 -17.41
C ASN A 288 4.68 9.78 -17.23
N THR A 289 5.37 10.37 -18.21
CA THR A 289 6.84 10.48 -18.20
C THR A 289 7.31 11.87 -18.59
N VAL A 290 8.52 12.23 -18.18
CA VAL A 290 9.19 13.45 -18.66
C VAL A 290 10.64 13.16 -19.05
N SER A 291 11.11 13.85 -20.08
CA SER A 291 12.53 13.87 -20.43
C SER A 291 13.30 14.90 -19.62
N TYR A 292 14.62 14.75 -19.53
CA TYR A 292 15.49 15.61 -18.75
C TYR A 292 16.71 16.04 -19.55
N SER A 293 17.18 17.28 -19.32
CA SER A 293 18.35 17.87 -20.00
C SER A 293 19.11 18.82 -19.06
N GLY A 294 19.20 18.47 -17.77
CA GLY A 294 19.85 19.27 -16.73
C GLY A 294 19.02 20.43 -16.18
N LYS A 295 17.93 20.81 -16.87
CA LYS A 295 16.97 21.84 -16.43
C LYS A 295 15.83 21.21 -15.63
N PRO A 296 15.11 21.98 -14.78
CA PRO A 296 13.95 21.46 -14.07
C PRO A 296 12.94 20.87 -15.07
N ALA A 297 12.51 19.65 -14.81
CA ALA A 297 11.58 18.91 -15.66
C ALA A 297 10.38 18.48 -14.84
N THR A 298 9.18 18.79 -15.32
CA THR A 298 7.93 18.53 -14.61
C THR A 298 7.01 17.65 -15.47
N LEU A 299 6.42 16.63 -14.86
CA LEU A 299 5.24 15.93 -15.40
C LEU A 299 4.06 16.05 -14.45
N ALA A 300 2.86 16.02 -15.00
CA ALA A 300 1.62 15.81 -14.27
C ALA A 300 0.92 14.57 -14.80
N LEU A 301 0.26 13.85 -13.91
CA LEU A 301 -0.75 12.87 -14.32
C LEU A 301 -1.92 13.61 -14.99
N ASP A 302 -2.68 12.87 -15.80
CA ASP A 302 -3.88 13.39 -16.42
C ASP A 302 -4.89 13.84 -15.37
N ALA A 303 -5.77 14.78 -15.74
CA ALA A 303 -6.89 15.11 -14.89
C ALA A 303 -7.81 13.89 -14.80
N LEU A 304 -7.91 13.31 -13.60
CA LEU A 304 -8.76 12.16 -13.34
C LEU A 304 -10.11 12.60 -12.79
N ARG A 305 -11.18 11.84 -13.03
CA ARG A 305 -12.50 12.16 -12.46
C ARG A 305 -12.47 12.12 -10.93
N PRO A 306 -13.35 12.88 -10.25
CA PRO A 306 -13.57 12.71 -8.82
C PRO A 306 -13.90 11.26 -8.48
N VAL A 307 -13.42 10.79 -7.33
CA VAL A 307 -13.68 9.47 -6.80
C VAL A 307 -15.18 9.27 -6.61
N ALA A 308 -15.75 8.34 -7.36
CA ALA A 308 -17.19 8.12 -7.38
C ALA A 308 -17.49 6.66 -7.73
N HIS A 309 -18.44 6.04 -7.02
CA HIS A 309 -18.73 4.61 -7.18
C HIS A 309 -19.20 4.29 -8.60
N GLU A 310 -19.98 5.20 -9.20
CA GLU A 310 -20.51 5.09 -10.56
C GLU A 310 -19.42 5.03 -11.64
N ASN A 311 -18.20 5.53 -11.38
CA ASN A 311 -17.08 5.48 -12.34
C ASN A 311 -16.81 4.06 -12.87
N ARG A 312 -17.18 3.03 -12.11
CA ARG A 312 -17.08 1.61 -12.50
C ARG A 312 -17.78 1.25 -13.81
N THR A 313 -18.79 2.01 -14.22
CA THR A 313 -19.56 1.76 -15.45
C THR A 313 -18.82 2.25 -16.71
N SER A 314 -17.74 3.01 -16.54
CA SER A 314 -16.90 3.44 -17.66
C SER A 314 -16.06 2.29 -18.20
N TYR A 315 -15.96 2.23 -19.54
CA TYR A 315 -14.99 1.41 -20.25
C TYR A 315 -13.59 2.06 -20.29
N ASP A 316 -13.49 3.36 -20.04
CA ASP A 316 -12.21 4.04 -19.88
C ASP A 316 -11.57 3.62 -18.54
N GLU A 317 -10.43 2.94 -18.59
CA GLU A 317 -9.79 2.34 -17.41
C GLU A 317 -9.31 3.40 -16.41
N ALA A 318 -8.86 4.58 -16.85
CA ALA A 318 -8.49 5.67 -15.97
C ALA A 318 -9.70 6.17 -15.16
N THR A 319 -10.81 6.47 -15.84
CA THR A 319 -12.07 6.82 -15.19
C THR A 319 -12.52 5.71 -14.25
N SER A 320 -12.59 4.48 -14.76
CA SER A 320 -13.06 3.33 -14.01
C SER A 320 -12.16 3.08 -12.79
N GLY A 321 -10.86 3.31 -12.90
CA GLY A 321 -9.88 3.22 -11.80
C GLY A 321 -10.19 4.17 -10.64
N MET A 322 -10.89 5.27 -10.88
CA MET A 322 -11.34 6.25 -9.87
C MET A 322 -12.64 5.86 -9.15
N ARG A 323 -12.93 4.55 -9.01
CA ARG A 323 -14.18 4.04 -8.43
C ARG A 323 -14.15 3.80 -6.91
N PHE A 324 -13.06 4.11 -6.23
CA PHE A 324 -12.85 3.75 -4.82
C PHE A 324 -12.39 4.95 -3.99
N ALA A 325 -12.99 5.17 -2.83
CA ALA A 325 -12.28 5.90 -1.79
C ALA A 325 -11.20 5.03 -1.15
N GLY A 326 -10.16 5.64 -0.58
CA GLY A 326 -9.10 4.96 0.15
C GLY A 326 -7.71 5.44 -0.25
N TRP A 327 -6.71 4.58 -0.03
CA TRP A 327 -5.32 4.87 -0.37
C TRP A 327 -5.04 4.72 -1.86
N TYR A 328 -4.78 5.83 -2.55
CA TYR A 328 -4.17 5.82 -3.88
C TYR A 328 -2.65 5.78 -3.74
N TYR A 329 -1.98 5.00 -4.57
CA TYR A 329 -0.53 4.81 -4.52
C TYR A 329 0.13 5.52 -5.69
N LEU A 330 1.26 6.18 -5.43
CA LEU A 330 2.09 6.81 -6.44
C LEU A 330 3.45 6.12 -6.42
N SER A 331 3.94 5.75 -7.60
CA SER A 331 5.30 5.26 -7.79
C SER A 331 6.06 6.19 -8.73
N ALA A 332 7.24 6.65 -8.28
CA ALA A 332 8.12 7.52 -9.05
C ALA A 332 9.43 6.77 -9.32
N THR A 333 9.74 6.49 -10.58
CA THR A 333 10.97 5.78 -10.96
C THR A 333 11.89 6.68 -11.77
N LEU A 334 13.13 6.85 -11.32
CA LEU A 334 14.16 7.57 -12.06
C LEU A 334 14.87 6.64 -13.03
N ASN A 335 15.02 7.05 -14.29
CA ASN A 335 15.67 6.27 -15.34
C ASN A 335 17.13 5.94 -14.94
N PRO A 336 17.57 4.67 -14.98
CA PRO A 336 18.94 4.28 -14.66
C PRO A 336 19.99 4.92 -15.57
N ALA A 337 19.65 5.31 -16.81
CA ALA A 337 20.56 6.02 -17.72
C ALA A 337 21.06 7.35 -17.15
N MET A 338 20.33 7.96 -16.22
CA MET A 338 20.75 9.17 -15.50
C MET A 338 22.09 8.98 -14.78
N ALA A 339 22.43 7.75 -14.36
CA ALA A 339 23.70 7.48 -13.68
C ALA A 339 24.93 7.73 -14.57
N GLN A 340 24.81 7.49 -15.88
CA GLN A 340 25.91 7.63 -16.84
C GLN A 340 26.18 9.11 -17.14
N GLU A 341 25.14 9.88 -17.40
CA GLU A 341 25.27 11.28 -17.85
C GLU A 341 25.29 12.31 -16.71
N TYR A 342 24.52 12.06 -15.64
CA TYR A 342 24.37 12.99 -14.51
C TYR A 342 25.05 12.50 -13.23
N GLY A 343 25.55 11.27 -13.22
CA GLY A 343 26.21 10.61 -12.09
C GLY A 343 25.26 9.81 -11.21
N ASP A 344 25.79 8.80 -10.52
CA ASP A 344 25.04 7.94 -9.59
C ASP A 344 24.88 8.58 -8.19
N LYS A 345 24.34 9.80 -8.16
CA LYS A 345 23.98 10.52 -6.93
C LYS A 345 22.48 10.70 -6.84
N THR A 346 21.99 11.11 -5.68
CA THR A 346 20.59 11.49 -5.53
C THR A 346 20.28 12.77 -6.32
N VAL A 347 19.14 12.78 -6.99
CA VAL A 347 18.53 13.93 -7.64
C VAL A 347 17.32 14.35 -6.79
N PRO A 348 17.12 15.65 -6.54
CA PRO A 348 15.91 16.11 -5.85
C PRO A 348 14.65 15.84 -6.67
N LEU A 349 13.70 15.13 -6.07
CA LEU A 349 12.36 14.90 -6.60
C LEU A 349 11.35 15.66 -5.74
N THR A 350 10.53 16.51 -6.36
CA THR A 350 9.41 17.18 -5.69
C THR A 350 8.08 16.65 -6.20
N LEU A 351 7.28 16.06 -5.31
CA LEU A 351 5.89 15.70 -5.59
C LEU A 351 4.95 16.80 -5.11
N ARG A 352 4.05 17.27 -5.97
CA ARG A 352 2.98 18.20 -5.61
C ARG A 352 1.66 17.46 -5.65
N ILE A 353 1.01 17.37 -4.50
CA ILE A 353 -0.27 16.68 -4.32
C ILE A 353 -1.34 17.73 -4.07
N SER A 354 -2.40 17.73 -4.89
CA SER A 354 -3.59 18.56 -4.67
C SER A 354 -4.82 17.67 -4.64
N LEU A 355 -5.65 17.87 -3.60
CA LEU A 355 -6.97 17.26 -3.50
C LEU A 355 -8.03 18.34 -3.69
N ARG A 356 -8.94 18.13 -4.65
CA ARG A 356 -10.10 19.00 -4.88
C ARG A 356 -11.40 18.31 -4.54
N GLY A 357 -12.40 19.10 -4.20
CA GLY A 357 -13.72 18.61 -3.81
C GLY A 357 -13.79 18.24 -2.32
N ASP A 358 -14.99 18.36 -1.78
CA ASP A 358 -15.29 17.97 -0.40
C ASP A 358 -15.50 16.46 -0.31
N ALA A 359 -15.09 15.89 0.81
CA ALA A 359 -15.40 14.50 1.14
C ALA A 359 -16.92 14.31 1.24
N LYS A 360 -17.42 13.28 0.56
CA LYS A 360 -18.84 12.92 0.53
C LYS A 360 -19.09 11.61 1.28
N PRO A 361 -20.33 11.34 1.69
CA PRO A 361 -20.70 10.01 2.17
C PRO A 361 -20.42 8.95 1.11
N GLY A 362 -19.99 7.77 1.55
CA GLY A 362 -19.80 6.62 0.67
C GLY A 362 -21.11 6.11 0.06
N PRO A 363 -21.03 5.16 -0.90
CA PRO A 363 -22.16 4.76 -1.75
C PRO A 363 -23.24 3.91 -1.05
N GLY A 364 -23.12 3.71 0.27
CA GLY A 364 -24.08 2.91 1.04
C GLY A 364 -23.86 1.40 0.91
N TYR A 365 -22.64 0.93 1.15
CA TYR A 365 -22.28 -0.49 1.15
C TYR A 365 -23.16 -1.32 2.10
N ALA A 366 -23.47 -2.56 1.69
CA ALA A 366 -24.22 -3.55 2.47
C ALA A 366 -23.36 -4.24 3.56
N GLY A 367 -22.05 -4.05 3.52
CA GLY A 367 -21.11 -4.52 4.53
C GLY A 367 -19.96 -3.52 4.73
N ASP A 368 -18.96 -3.95 5.48
CA ASP A 368 -17.74 -3.16 5.70
C ASP A 368 -16.94 -3.03 4.38
N PRO A 369 -16.72 -1.80 3.87
CA PRO A 369 -15.93 -1.58 2.67
C PRO A 369 -14.43 -1.86 2.86
N GLY A 370 -13.97 -2.05 4.10
CA GLY A 370 -12.56 -2.24 4.42
C GLY A 370 -11.71 -1.12 3.84
N ARG A 371 -10.77 -1.49 2.96
CA ARG A 371 -9.84 -0.54 2.33
C ARG A 371 -10.47 0.45 1.35
N PHE A 372 -11.75 0.30 1.02
CA PHE A 372 -12.48 1.17 0.09
C PHE A 372 -13.19 2.35 0.79
N SER A 373 -12.54 2.86 1.83
CA SER A 373 -12.96 4.00 2.62
C SER A 373 -11.74 4.75 3.15
N VAL A 374 -11.93 6.02 3.53
CA VAL A 374 -10.90 6.80 4.25
C VAL A 374 -11.35 6.98 5.69
N THR A 375 -10.51 6.55 6.62
CA THR A 375 -10.75 6.66 8.07
C THR A 375 -10.06 7.89 8.66
N ALA A 376 -10.34 8.18 9.95
CA ALA A 376 -9.61 9.21 10.69
C ALA A 376 -8.13 8.84 10.86
N ASP A 377 -7.85 7.56 11.16
CA ASP A 377 -6.49 7.02 11.28
C ASP A 377 -5.70 7.18 9.97
N ASP A 378 -6.36 7.05 8.82
CA ASP A 378 -5.72 7.25 7.52
C ASP A 378 -5.28 8.71 7.33
N LYS A 379 -6.15 9.65 7.71
CA LYS A 379 -5.85 11.10 7.64
C LYS A 379 -4.71 11.46 8.59
N GLU A 380 -4.73 10.94 9.81
CA GLU A 380 -3.65 11.13 10.79
C GLU A 380 -2.32 10.52 10.30
N ALA A 381 -2.36 9.32 9.72
CA ALA A 381 -1.18 8.67 9.15
C ALA A 381 -0.59 9.49 7.99
N ALA A 382 -1.43 10.10 7.15
CA ALA A 382 -1.00 11.01 6.09
C ALA A 382 -0.36 12.28 6.64
N GLU A 383 -0.96 12.91 7.66
CA GLU A 383 -0.42 14.13 8.29
C GLU A 383 0.96 13.89 8.90
N LYS A 384 1.11 12.78 9.62
CA LYS A 384 2.37 12.37 10.24
C LYS A 384 3.36 11.78 9.22
N GLY A 385 2.88 11.40 8.04
CA GLY A 385 3.59 10.67 7.00
C GLY A 385 4.15 9.33 7.48
N VAL A 386 3.33 8.61 8.26
CA VAL A 386 3.58 7.24 8.73
C VAL A 386 3.47 6.30 7.53
N SER A 387 4.41 5.37 7.36
CA SER A 387 4.36 4.40 6.26
C SER A 387 3.25 3.35 6.44
N GLY A 388 2.91 2.63 5.37
CA GLY A 388 1.96 1.50 5.45
C GLY A 388 2.34 0.46 6.50
N ALA A 389 3.59 0.04 6.50
CA ALA A 389 4.16 -0.92 7.45
C ALA A 389 4.03 -0.45 8.92
N GLN A 390 4.33 0.83 9.17
CA GLN A 390 4.24 1.42 10.51
C GLN A 390 2.79 1.53 11.00
N ALA A 391 1.86 1.93 10.12
CA ALA A 391 0.45 2.02 10.45
C ALA A 391 -0.14 0.64 10.81
N ALA A 392 0.22 -0.40 10.05
CA ALA A 392 -0.19 -1.77 10.35
C ALA A 392 0.35 -2.25 11.72
N SER A 393 1.64 -2.03 11.98
CA SER A 393 2.29 -2.44 13.25
C SER A 393 1.72 -1.72 14.48
N GLY A 394 1.41 -0.43 14.34
CA GLY A 394 0.81 0.37 15.42
C GLY A 394 -0.56 -0.16 15.83
N SER A 395 -1.38 -0.57 14.85
CA SER A 395 -2.70 -1.14 15.11
C SER A 395 -2.63 -2.46 15.91
N ASP A 396 -1.66 -3.32 15.60
CA ASP A 396 -1.45 -4.59 16.32
C ASP A 396 -0.95 -4.36 17.75
N SER A 397 -0.05 -3.40 17.95
CA SER A 397 0.42 -3.05 19.30
C SER A 397 -0.73 -2.53 20.18
N MET A 398 -1.62 -1.72 19.64
CA MET A 398 -2.81 -1.22 20.34
C MET A 398 -3.81 -2.32 20.66
N ARG A 399 -3.97 -3.33 19.79
CA ARG A 399 -4.79 -4.52 20.07
C ARG A 399 -4.24 -5.33 21.22
N VAL A 400 -2.91 -5.52 21.30
CA VAL A 400 -2.25 -6.20 22.42
C VAL A 400 -2.45 -5.41 23.72
N VAL A 401 -2.28 -4.09 23.70
CA VAL A 401 -2.53 -3.23 24.87
C VAL A 401 -3.99 -3.31 25.31
N ALA A 402 -4.95 -3.26 24.39
CA ALA A 402 -6.37 -3.38 24.71
C ALA A 402 -6.71 -4.75 25.33
N ALA A 403 -6.19 -5.84 24.76
CA ALA A 403 -6.37 -7.18 25.30
C ALA A 403 -5.75 -7.33 26.72
N ALA A 404 -4.55 -6.78 26.92
CA ALA A 404 -3.88 -6.78 28.23
C ALA A 404 -4.64 -5.93 29.27
N GLY A 405 -5.17 -4.77 28.87
CA GLY A 405 -5.98 -3.89 29.72
C GLY A 405 -7.29 -4.55 30.17
N ILE A 406 -8.02 -5.18 29.24
CA ILE A 406 -9.26 -5.91 29.56
C ILE A 406 -8.97 -7.14 30.44
N GLY A 407 -7.91 -7.90 30.12
CA GLY A 407 -7.50 -9.07 30.89
C GLY A 407 -7.14 -8.72 32.34
N SER A 408 -6.35 -7.65 32.51
CA SER A 408 -5.91 -7.16 33.82
C SER A 408 -7.08 -6.60 34.63
N GLY A 409 -7.98 -5.83 34.00
CA GLY A 409 -9.20 -5.33 34.64
C GLY A 409 -10.12 -6.46 35.12
N THR A 410 -10.27 -7.52 34.33
CA THR A 410 -11.11 -8.68 34.69
C THR A 410 -10.52 -9.46 35.87
N VAL A 411 -9.21 -9.70 35.87
CA VAL A 411 -8.52 -10.37 36.99
C VAL A 411 -8.62 -9.55 38.28
N LEU A 412 -8.48 -8.23 38.20
CA LEU A 412 -8.64 -7.34 39.35
C LEU A 412 -10.07 -7.39 39.91
N LEU A 413 -11.09 -7.38 39.04
CA LEU A 413 -12.49 -7.49 39.47
C LEU A 413 -12.81 -8.85 40.09
N LEU A 414 -12.30 -9.95 39.53
CA LEU A 414 -12.44 -11.28 40.12
C LEU A 414 -11.69 -11.41 41.45
N GLY A 415 -10.50 -10.81 41.56
CA GLY A 415 -9.75 -10.72 42.81
C GLY A 415 -10.50 -9.94 43.88
N LEU A 416 -11.10 -8.80 43.52
CA LEU A 416 -11.93 -7.99 44.42
C LEU A 416 -13.21 -8.73 44.84
N GLY A 417 -13.86 -9.41 43.90
CA GLY A 417 -15.04 -10.24 44.14
C GLY A 417 -14.75 -11.41 45.08
N GLY A 418 -13.62 -12.10 44.87
CA GLY A 418 -13.14 -13.16 45.74
C GLY A 418 -12.80 -12.64 47.14
N TRP A 419 -12.07 -11.52 47.22
CA TRP A 419 -11.72 -10.90 48.50
C TRP A 419 -12.95 -10.45 49.29
N THR A 420 -13.92 -9.81 48.65
CA THR A 420 -15.18 -9.39 49.30
C THR A 420 -16.01 -10.59 49.78
N LEU A 421 -16.05 -11.69 49.02
CA LEU A 421 -16.69 -12.95 49.47
C LEU A 421 -15.99 -13.55 50.69
N VAL A 422 -14.65 -13.58 50.70
CA VAL A 422 -13.87 -14.09 51.84
C VAL A 422 -14.02 -13.18 53.07
N ALA A 423 -14.00 -11.86 52.88
CA ALA A 423 -14.20 -10.88 53.94
C ALA A 423 -15.60 -11.01 54.57
N ARG A 424 -16.65 -11.19 53.75
CA ARG A 424 -18.01 -11.42 54.24
C ARG A 424 -18.17 -12.75 54.98
N ARG A 425 -17.50 -13.81 54.54
CA ARG A 425 -17.51 -15.13 55.23
C ARG A 425 -16.74 -15.17 56.55
N ARG A 426 -15.88 -14.20 56.84
CA ARG A 426 -15.15 -14.11 58.12
C ARG A 426 -15.84 -13.19 59.14
N ALA A 427 -16.84 -12.42 58.71
CA ALA A 427 -17.61 -11.51 59.56
C ALA A 427 -18.98 -12.08 59.98
N ALA A 428 -19.39 -13.21 59.40
CA ALA A 428 -20.48 -14.07 59.85
C ALA A 428 -19.87 -15.28 60.56
#